data_AF-A0AA38NV11-F1
#
_entry.id   AF-A0AA38NV11-F1
#
_cell.length_a   1.000
_cell.length_b   1.000
_cell.length_c   1.000
_cell.angle_alpha   90.00
_cell.angle_beta   90.00
_cell.angle_gamma   90.00
#
_symmetry.space_group_name_H-M   'P 1'
#
loop_
_entity.id
_entity.type
_entity.pdbx_description
1 polymer ?
#
loop_
_entity_poly.entity_id
_entity_poly.type
_entity_poly.pdbx_seq_one_letter_code
_entity_poly.pdbx_strand_id
1 'polypeptide(L)'
;MISAVSSRSLGGVQPAPSFASSSSSPFQSLTSIERANNTRLEHAAGGNSGNGITRRRKRGPGRKAPRLQPAVPEPKVEDAIAIADDGTEVVSLVVLVYPPRLSPEECNTLGIQIPLHHYTQHAEAYEHALDNLGLFYRFDNLPIDTRIVVLLETLHSFLVQRGWIFPNDNQEQSLFGPHERLAIQLLRFTGKGNINNNAKTPRLIPGKVESEDMTLRQVIHNSRDYGIAKYAITNSKKFLLHTIIRSPNVALDVNLHEKHLGSDNTTRQHFCISKRIYGIFRSDSDA
;
A
#
# COMPACT_ATOMS: atom_id res chain seq x y z
N MET A 1 32.78 45.75 -10.98
CA MET A 1 33.64 46.41 -9.98
C MET A 1 32.75 47.13 -8.99
N ILE A 2 32.73 46.69 -7.73
CA ILE A 2 32.69 47.49 -6.47
C ILE A 2 32.62 46.48 -5.32
N SER A 3 33.38 46.79 -4.28
CA SER A 3 33.96 45.92 -3.26
C SER A 3 33.05 45.46 -2.13
N ALA A 4 33.53 44.41 -1.45
CA ALA A 4 33.12 43.91 -0.15
C ALA A 4 33.30 44.90 1.01
N VAL A 5 32.57 44.70 2.11
CA VAL A 5 33.05 44.95 3.48
C VAL A 5 32.42 43.92 4.45
N SER A 6 33.29 43.36 5.28
CA SER A 6 33.01 42.48 6.43
C SER A 6 33.26 43.26 7.72
N SER A 7 32.54 42.96 8.80
CA SER A 7 32.99 43.29 10.16
C SER A 7 32.43 42.33 11.21
N ARG A 8 33.35 41.81 12.03
CA ARG A 8 33.21 40.92 13.19
C ARG A 8 32.90 41.68 14.49
N SER A 9 32.60 40.91 15.56
CA SER A 9 33.07 41.04 16.98
C SER A 9 31.90 41.03 17.97
N LEU A 10 31.69 40.02 18.85
CA LEU A 10 32.43 39.50 20.02
C LEU A 10 32.22 40.29 21.35
N GLY A 11 31.94 39.52 22.42
CA GLY A 11 32.00 39.89 23.85
C GLY A 11 30.65 39.75 24.55
N GLY A 12 30.46 39.15 25.73
CA GLY A 12 31.29 38.51 26.76
C GLY A 12 30.38 38.27 27.99
N VAL A 13 30.36 37.09 28.61
CA VAL A 13 31.05 36.73 29.90
C VAL A 13 30.26 37.13 31.18
N GLN A 14 29.63 36.14 31.85
CA GLN A 14 29.83 35.67 33.26
C GLN A 14 28.79 36.17 34.33
N PRO A 15 28.78 35.67 35.59
CA PRO A 15 28.42 34.31 36.05
C PRO A 15 27.41 34.32 37.23
N ALA A 16 27.13 33.13 37.79
CA ALA A 16 26.25 32.86 38.94
C ALA A 16 26.68 33.52 40.27
N PRO A 17 25.77 33.51 41.26
CA PRO A 17 26.15 32.91 42.53
C PRO A 17 25.08 31.97 43.13
N SER A 18 25.61 30.93 43.79
CA SER A 18 24.96 30.07 44.78
C SER A 18 24.96 30.73 46.17
N PHE A 19 23.95 30.48 47.03
CA PHE A 19 24.13 29.99 48.41
C PHE A 19 22.78 29.75 49.15
N ALA A 20 22.73 28.59 49.83
CA ALA A 20 22.13 28.30 51.15
C ALA A 20 20.59 28.26 51.39
N SER A 21 20.09 27.02 51.48
CA SER A 21 19.28 26.38 52.55
C SER A 21 18.30 27.19 53.41
N SER A 22 17.03 26.72 53.44
CA SER A 22 16.26 26.60 54.69
C SER A 22 15.18 25.52 54.59
N SER A 23 15.27 24.57 55.50
CA SER A 23 14.29 23.54 55.84
C SER A 23 12.92 24.10 56.24
N SER A 24 11.84 23.52 55.73
CA SER A 24 10.62 23.22 56.50
C SER A 24 9.65 22.36 55.69
N SER A 25 9.58 21.07 56.04
CA SER A 25 8.38 20.25 55.88
C SER A 25 7.45 20.61 57.04
N PRO A 26 6.14 20.80 56.83
CA PRO A 26 5.25 19.64 57.01
C PRO A 26 3.96 19.64 56.15
N PHE A 27 3.50 18.44 55.81
CA PHE A 27 2.19 18.08 55.24
C PHE A 27 1.88 18.52 53.79
N GLN A 28 2.23 17.65 52.85
CA GLN A 28 1.38 17.42 51.67
C GLN A 28 0.81 16.00 51.77
N SER A 29 -0.50 15.93 51.97
CA SER A 29 -1.27 14.71 51.99
C SER A 29 -1.16 14.01 50.64
N LEU A 30 -0.51 12.84 50.60
CA LEU A 30 -0.50 11.97 49.43
C LEU A 30 -1.94 11.71 48.98
N THR A 31 -2.19 11.99 47.71
CA THR A 31 -3.49 11.77 47.08
C THR A 31 -3.83 10.28 47.10
N SER A 32 -5.11 9.92 47.08
CA SER A 32 -5.57 8.52 47.08
C SER A 32 -4.95 7.68 45.96
N ILE A 33 -4.51 8.33 44.88
CA ILE A 33 -3.83 7.73 43.73
C ILE A 33 -2.37 7.34 44.05
N GLU A 34 -1.66 8.12 44.86
CA GLU A 34 -0.28 7.79 45.26
C GLU A 34 -0.21 6.64 46.26
N ARG A 35 -1.22 6.51 47.16
CA ARG A 35 -1.34 5.32 48.04
C ARG A 35 -1.56 4.02 47.26
N ALA A 36 -2.33 4.09 46.16
CA ALA A 36 -2.58 2.94 45.31
C ALA A 36 -1.34 2.49 44.51
N ASN A 37 -0.42 3.41 44.22
CA ASN A 37 0.84 3.09 43.54
C ASN A 37 1.90 2.54 44.50
N ASN A 38 1.97 3.02 45.75
CA ASN A 38 2.92 2.50 46.74
C ASN A 38 2.57 1.10 47.26
N THR A 39 1.27 0.77 47.40
CA THR A 39 0.84 -0.60 47.70
C THR A 39 1.21 -1.61 46.60
N ARG A 40 1.49 -1.13 45.38
CA ARG A 40 1.90 -2.00 44.25
C ARG A 40 3.40 -2.27 44.20
N LEU A 41 4.22 -1.45 44.86
CA LEU A 41 5.68 -1.58 44.90
C LEU A 41 6.16 -2.48 46.04
N GLU A 42 5.43 -2.58 47.15
CA GLU A 42 5.80 -3.45 48.28
C GLU A 42 5.56 -4.94 48.00
N HIS A 43 4.70 -5.30 47.05
CA HIS A 43 4.50 -6.69 46.64
C HIS A 43 5.55 -7.22 45.65
N ALA A 44 6.51 -6.40 45.20
CA ALA A 44 7.56 -6.81 44.28
C ALA A 44 8.90 -7.14 44.98
N ALA A 45 9.04 -6.84 46.27
CA ALA A 45 10.31 -6.96 47.01
C ALA A 45 10.37 -8.13 48.02
N GLY A 46 9.46 -9.11 47.90
CA GLY A 46 9.47 -10.32 48.75
C GLY A 46 9.74 -11.57 47.92
N GLY A 47 10.99 -12.01 47.82
CA GLY A 47 11.28 -13.31 47.21
C GLY A 47 12.72 -13.59 46.80
N ASN A 48 13.70 -13.37 47.69
CA ASN A 48 15.01 -13.99 47.57
C ASN A 48 15.12 -15.13 48.60
N SER A 49 15.02 -16.38 48.15
CA SER A 49 15.75 -17.56 48.64
C SER A 49 15.08 -18.85 48.15
N GLY A 50 15.81 -19.66 47.38
CA GLY A 50 15.43 -21.04 47.11
C GLY A 50 15.85 -21.51 45.73
N ASN A 51 17.01 -22.16 45.65
CA ASN A 51 17.40 -23.01 44.52
C ASN A 51 16.33 -24.09 44.30
N GLY A 52 15.41 -23.82 43.39
CA GLY A 52 14.41 -24.77 42.93
C GLY A 52 14.03 -24.39 41.52
N ILE A 53 14.32 -25.25 40.55
CA ILE A 53 13.87 -25.11 39.17
C ILE A 53 12.34 -25.31 39.16
N THR A 54 11.59 -24.28 39.56
CA THR A 54 10.13 -24.26 39.41
C THR A 54 9.83 -23.88 37.98
N ARG A 55 9.41 -24.86 37.17
CA ARG A 55 8.88 -24.65 35.82
C ARG A 55 7.84 -23.53 35.84
N ARG A 56 8.18 -22.36 35.26
CA ARG A 56 7.23 -21.26 35.05
C ARG A 56 6.01 -21.83 34.33
N ARG A 57 4.86 -21.88 35.02
CA ARG A 57 3.58 -22.26 34.42
C ARG A 57 3.32 -21.31 33.25
N LYS A 58 3.14 -21.84 32.04
CA LYS A 58 2.66 -21.07 30.88
C LYS A 58 1.36 -20.41 31.31
N ARG A 59 1.36 -19.07 31.43
CA ARG A 59 0.13 -18.30 31.60
C ARG A 59 -0.73 -18.62 30.37
N GLY A 60 -1.94 -19.13 30.60
CA GLY A 60 -2.90 -19.35 29.53
C GLY A 60 -3.17 -18.04 28.80
N PRO A 61 -3.66 -18.08 27.55
CA PRO A 61 -4.02 -16.88 26.82
C PRO A 61 -4.99 -16.05 27.65
N GLY A 62 -4.65 -14.80 27.90
CA GLY A 62 -5.51 -13.87 28.63
C GLY A 62 -6.87 -13.79 27.91
N ARG A 63 -7.97 -13.87 28.68
CA ARG A 63 -9.30 -13.67 28.14
C ARG A 63 -9.36 -12.27 27.52
N LYS A 64 -9.67 -12.17 26.22
CA LYS A 64 -9.86 -10.88 25.55
C LYS A 64 -10.98 -10.12 26.26
N ALA A 65 -10.72 -8.86 26.60
CA ALA A 65 -11.74 -7.98 27.16
C ALA A 65 -12.91 -7.84 26.17
N PRO A 66 -14.17 -7.72 26.67
CA PRO A 66 -15.32 -7.47 25.84
C PRO A 66 -15.11 -6.18 25.03
N ARG A 67 -15.30 -6.25 23.71
CA ARG A 67 -15.21 -5.10 22.81
C ARG A 67 -16.55 -4.37 22.81
N LEU A 68 -16.52 -3.05 22.97
CA LEU A 68 -17.70 -2.19 22.94
C LEU A 68 -18.32 -2.04 21.54
N GLN A 69 -17.54 -2.32 20.50
CA GLN A 69 -18.00 -2.29 19.12
C GLN A 69 -18.31 -3.71 18.63
N PRO A 70 -19.41 -3.91 17.88
CA PRO A 70 -19.65 -5.17 17.19
C PRO A 70 -18.43 -5.48 16.31
N ALA A 71 -18.03 -6.76 16.27
CA ALA A 71 -16.95 -7.17 15.39
C ALA A 71 -17.32 -6.83 13.95
N VAL A 72 -16.52 -6.00 13.29
CA VAL A 72 -16.65 -5.78 11.85
C VAL A 72 -16.47 -7.16 11.19
N PRO A 73 -17.43 -7.61 10.35
CA PRO A 73 -17.30 -8.88 9.65
C PRO A 73 -15.99 -8.90 8.87
N GLU A 74 -15.24 -9.99 8.96
CA GLU A 74 -14.05 -10.16 8.12
C GLU A 74 -14.49 -10.29 6.66
N PRO A 75 -13.86 -9.54 5.74
CA PRO A 75 -14.24 -9.56 4.34
C PRO A 75 -14.04 -10.95 3.76
N LYS A 76 -14.99 -11.37 2.91
CA LYS A 76 -14.95 -12.65 2.21
C LYS A 76 -14.98 -12.42 0.70
N VAL A 77 -14.42 -13.36 -0.05
CA VAL A 77 -14.39 -13.25 -1.51
C VAL A 77 -15.81 -13.34 -2.08
N GLU A 78 -16.65 -14.14 -1.44
CA GLU A 78 -18.06 -14.32 -1.79
C GLU A 78 -18.85 -13.02 -1.62
N ASP A 79 -18.39 -12.04 -0.83
CA ASP A 79 -19.06 -10.76 -0.68
C ASP A 79 -19.09 -9.96 -1.98
N ALA A 80 -18.14 -10.19 -2.89
CA ALA A 80 -18.04 -9.49 -4.18
C ALA A 80 -18.80 -10.18 -5.33
N ILE A 81 -19.34 -11.38 -5.08
CA ILE A 81 -20.07 -12.17 -6.07
C ILE A 81 -21.57 -12.03 -5.79
N ALA A 82 -22.33 -11.73 -6.83
CA ALA A 82 -23.79 -11.71 -6.83
C ALA A 82 -24.33 -12.69 -7.88
N ILE A 83 -25.62 -13.01 -7.76
CA ILE A 83 -26.35 -13.80 -8.75
C ILE A 83 -27.30 -12.84 -9.46
N ALA A 84 -27.18 -12.73 -10.77
CA ALA A 84 -28.08 -11.95 -11.61
C ALA A 84 -29.45 -12.63 -11.76
N ASP A 85 -30.44 -11.92 -12.31
CA ASP A 85 -31.83 -12.41 -12.41
C ASP A 85 -31.96 -13.70 -13.25
N ASP A 86 -31.04 -13.92 -14.18
CA ASP A 86 -30.95 -15.12 -15.03
C ASP A 86 -30.23 -16.30 -14.36
N GLY A 87 -29.75 -16.14 -13.13
CA GLY A 87 -28.96 -17.13 -12.39
C GLY A 87 -27.46 -17.07 -12.67
N THR A 88 -26.99 -16.16 -13.52
CA THR A 88 -25.56 -16.00 -13.82
C THR A 88 -24.82 -15.39 -12.64
N GLU A 89 -23.69 -15.97 -12.25
CA GLU A 89 -22.83 -15.37 -11.24
C GLU A 89 -22.03 -14.20 -11.84
N VAL A 90 -22.15 -13.05 -11.19
CA VAL A 90 -21.52 -11.79 -11.59
C VAL A 90 -20.67 -11.24 -10.45
N VAL A 91 -19.61 -10.50 -10.79
CA VAL A 91 -18.71 -9.87 -9.83
C VAL A 91 -18.73 -8.35 -10.01
N SER A 92 -18.75 -7.63 -8.90
CA SER A 92 -18.43 -6.20 -8.91
C SER A 92 -16.92 -6.03 -8.85
N LEU A 93 -16.31 -5.61 -9.96
CA LEU A 93 -14.87 -5.59 -10.16
C LEU A 93 -14.33 -4.15 -10.20
N VAL A 94 -13.23 -3.93 -9.48
CA VAL A 94 -12.38 -2.75 -9.61
C VAL A 94 -11.03 -3.21 -10.14
N VAL A 95 -10.56 -2.59 -11.22
CA VAL A 95 -9.24 -2.88 -11.78
C VAL A 95 -8.32 -1.67 -11.61
N LEU A 96 -7.19 -1.88 -10.94
CA LEU A 96 -6.12 -0.90 -10.80
C LEU A 96 -5.01 -1.23 -11.79
N VAL A 97 -4.79 -0.36 -12.77
CA VAL A 97 -3.72 -0.49 -13.75
C VAL A 97 -2.50 0.32 -13.29
N TYR A 98 -1.44 -0.35 -12.87
CA TYR A 98 -0.22 0.30 -12.42
C TYR A 98 0.57 0.85 -13.62
N PRO A 99 1.18 2.06 -13.51
CA PRO A 99 2.10 2.56 -14.53
C PRO A 99 3.31 1.62 -14.72
N PRO A 100 4.01 1.72 -15.86
CA PRO A 100 5.20 0.91 -16.12
C PRO A 100 6.20 0.89 -14.99
N ARG A 101 6.73 -0.30 -14.67
CA ARG A 101 7.75 -0.45 -13.64
C ARG A 101 9.01 0.31 -14.05
N LEU A 102 9.56 1.07 -13.11
CA LEU A 102 10.82 1.78 -13.29
C LEU A 102 12.00 0.82 -13.37
N SER A 103 13.04 1.21 -14.10
CA SER A 103 14.27 0.43 -14.15
C SER A 103 14.95 0.38 -12.77
N PRO A 104 15.78 -0.63 -12.46
CA PRO A 104 16.51 -0.67 -11.19
C PRO A 104 17.33 0.59 -10.92
N GLU A 105 17.92 1.19 -11.96
CA GLU A 105 18.68 2.45 -11.87
C GLU A 105 17.78 3.63 -11.48
N GLU A 106 16.59 3.71 -12.06
CA GLU A 106 15.60 4.75 -11.74
C GLU A 106 15.04 4.57 -10.33
N CYS A 107 14.76 3.32 -9.93
CA CYS A 107 14.38 2.98 -8.57
C CYS A 107 15.44 3.45 -7.57
N ASN A 108 16.71 3.15 -7.82
CA ASN A 108 17.83 3.59 -6.97
C ASN A 108 17.91 5.12 -6.89
N THR A 109 17.77 5.80 -8.03
CA THR A 109 17.83 7.27 -8.10
C THR A 109 16.69 7.94 -7.32
N LEU A 110 15.51 7.34 -7.33
CA LEU A 110 14.32 7.88 -6.66
C LEU A 110 14.16 7.39 -5.21
N GLY A 111 15.03 6.46 -4.77
CA GLY A 111 14.93 5.80 -3.47
C GLY A 111 13.70 4.91 -3.35
N ILE A 112 13.19 4.40 -4.48
CA ILE A 112 12.00 3.54 -4.52
C ILE A 112 12.46 2.09 -4.37
N GLN A 113 11.93 1.37 -3.38
CA GLN A 113 12.21 -0.06 -3.26
C GLN A 113 11.57 -0.84 -4.41
N ILE A 114 12.30 -1.85 -4.86
CA ILE A 114 12.03 -2.61 -6.10
C ILE A 114 10.67 -3.38 -6.12
N PRO A 115 9.99 -3.77 -5.03
CA PRO A 115 8.67 -4.40 -5.19
C PRO A 115 7.58 -3.39 -5.51
N LEU A 116 6.62 -3.77 -6.36
CA LEU A 116 5.34 -3.08 -6.40
C LEU A 116 4.64 -3.36 -5.06
N HIS A 117 4.19 -2.32 -4.39
CA HIS A 117 3.48 -2.44 -3.13
C HIS A 117 1.97 -2.31 -3.34
N HIS A 118 1.20 -3.03 -2.55
CA HIS A 118 -0.21 -2.74 -2.38
C HIS A 118 -0.34 -1.54 -1.43
N TYR A 119 -0.66 -0.37 -1.99
CA TYR A 119 -0.75 0.89 -1.25
C TYR A 119 -1.97 0.87 -0.32
N THR A 120 -1.75 0.70 0.99
CA THR A 120 -2.85 0.64 1.97
C THR A 120 -3.08 1.92 2.75
N GLN A 121 -2.05 2.75 2.95
CA GLN A 121 -2.15 3.93 3.81
C GLN A 121 -2.83 5.09 3.09
N HIS A 122 -2.39 5.42 1.88
CA HIS A 122 -3.01 6.44 1.04
C HIS A 122 -3.71 5.83 -0.18
N ALA A 123 -4.39 4.69 0.04
CA ALA A 123 -5.09 3.94 -1.00
C ALA A 123 -6.03 4.85 -1.82
N GLU A 124 -6.90 5.63 -1.18
CA GLU A 124 -7.85 6.52 -1.86
C GLU A 124 -7.15 7.61 -2.71
N ALA A 125 -6.06 8.19 -2.20
CA ALA A 125 -5.29 9.18 -2.94
C ALA A 125 -4.58 8.56 -4.15
N TYR A 126 -4.08 7.33 -4.00
CA TYR A 126 -3.48 6.57 -5.09
C TYR A 126 -4.52 6.20 -6.15
N GLU A 127 -5.67 5.68 -5.73
CA GLU A 127 -6.79 5.37 -6.60
C GLU A 127 -7.27 6.59 -7.39
N HIS A 128 -7.40 7.75 -6.73
CA HIS A 128 -7.76 9.01 -7.39
C HIS A 128 -6.70 9.46 -8.40
N ALA A 129 -5.41 9.30 -8.08
CA ALA A 129 -4.33 9.59 -9.01
C ALA A 129 -4.37 8.68 -10.25
N LEU A 130 -4.69 7.39 -10.06
CA LEU A 130 -4.91 6.45 -11.16
C LEU A 130 -6.16 6.80 -11.97
N ASP A 131 -7.27 7.17 -11.34
CA ASP A 131 -8.52 7.54 -12.01
C ASP A 131 -8.31 8.79 -12.89
N ASN A 132 -7.60 9.79 -12.37
CA ASN A 132 -7.22 10.98 -13.12
C ASN A 132 -6.40 10.68 -14.39
N LEU A 133 -5.64 9.58 -14.38
CA LEU A 133 -4.84 9.09 -15.50
C LEU A 133 -5.59 8.09 -16.41
N GLY A 134 -6.84 7.75 -16.09
CA GLY A 134 -7.58 6.71 -16.79
C GLY A 134 -7.00 5.31 -16.56
N LEU A 135 -6.46 5.06 -15.37
CA LEU A 135 -5.86 3.79 -14.96
C LEU A 135 -6.70 3.05 -13.89
N PHE A 136 -7.86 3.60 -13.55
CA PHE A 136 -8.80 3.04 -12.58
C PHE A 136 -10.09 2.66 -13.31
N TYR A 137 -10.48 1.39 -13.27
CA TYR A 137 -11.68 0.89 -13.97
C TYR A 137 -12.65 0.22 -13.02
N ARG A 138 -13.94 0.44 -13.26
CA ARG A 138 -15.05 -0.16 -12.49
C ARG A 138 -15.92 -0.94 -13.47
N PHE A 139 -16.16 -2.20 -13.18
CA PHE A 139 -17.11 -3.04 -13.90
C PHE A 139 -18.12 -3.55 -12.89
N ASP A 140 -19.36 -3.08 -13.01
CA ASP A 140 -20.45 -3.56 -12.18
C ASP A 140 -21.12 -4.74 -12.90
N ASN A 141 -21.38 -5.83 -12.16
CA ASN A 141 -22.04 -7.04 -12.66
C ASN A 141 -21.33 -7.74 -13.84
N LEU A 142 -20.00 -7.83 -13.80
CA LEU A 142 -19.24 -8.56 -14.83
C LEU A 142 -19.40 -10.08 -14.64
N PRO A 143 -19.74 -10.89 -15.65
CA PRO A 143 -19.85 -12.34 -15.50
C PRO A 143 -18.55 -12.94 -14.97
N ILE A 144 -18.64 -13.80 -13.95
CA ILE A 144 -17.46 -14.37 -13.30
C ILE A 144 -16.68 -15.32 -14.23
N ASP A 145 -17.32 -15.83 -15.27
CA ASP A 145 -16.68 -16.65 -16.30
C ASP A 145 -16.02 -15.82 -17.41
N THR A 146 -15.96 -14.48 -17.27
CA THR A 146 -15.20 -13.62 -18.18
C THR A 146 -13.73 -14.03 -18.18
N ARG A 147 -13.20 -14.27 -19.39
CA ARG A 147 -11.80 -14.63 -19.60
C ARG A 147 -10.88 -13.45 -19.25
N ILE A 148 -9.81 -13.72 -18.52
CA ILE A 148 -8.82 -12.71 -18.13
C ILE A 148 -8.17 -12.08 -19.35
N VAL A 149 -7.89 -12.86 -20.40
CA VAL A 149 -7.32 -12.34 -21.65
C VAL A 149 -8.22 -11.26 -22.26
N VAL A 150 -9.53 -11.53 -22.37
CA VAL A 150 -10.51 -10.59 -22.91
C VAL A 150 -10.58 -9.32 -22.05
N LEU A 151 -10.54 -9.46 -20.73
CA LEU A 151 -10.50 -8.31 -19.82
C LEU A 151 -9.24 -7.47 -20.04
N LEU A 152 -8.06 -8.09 -20.14
CA LEU A 152 -6.80 -7.38 -20.37
C LEU A 152 -6.75 -6.69 -21.75
N GLU A 153 -7.28 -7.32 -22.79
CA GLU A 153 -7.46 -6.70 -24.12
C GLU A 153 -8.38 -5.48 -24.05
N THR A 154 -9.50 -5.59 -23.34
CA THR A 154 -10.45 -4.49 -23.14
C THR A 154 -9.80 -3.31 -22.43
N LEU A 155 -9.05 -3.58 -21.36
CA LEU A 155 -8.28 -2.56 -20.65
C LEU A 155 -7.24 -1.90 -21.55
N HIS A 156 -6.55 -2.68 -22.38
CA HIS A 156 -5.59 -2.15 -23.35
C HIS A 156 -6.26 -1.18 -24.33
N SER A 157 -7.40 -1.57 -24.90
CA SER A 157 -8.18 -0.69 -25.77
C SER A 157 -8.61 0.60 -25.08
N PHE A 158 -9.03 0.54 -23.81
CA PHE A 158 -9.37 1.74 -23.05
C PHE A 158 -8.17 2.66 -22.83
N LEU A 159 -6.98 2.12 -22.54
CA LEU A 159 -5.76 2.93 -22.41
C LEU A 159 -5.43 3.65 -23.73
N VAL A 160 -5.47 2.93 -24.86
CA VAL A 160 -5.21 3.52 -26.18
C VAL A 160 -6.22 4.63 -26.48
N GLN A 161 -7.51 4.42 -26.21
CA GLN A 161 -8.55 5.44 -26.38
C GLN A 161 -8.33 6.68 -25.48
N ARG A 162 -7.68 6.50 -24.32
CA ARG A 162 -7.32 7.57 -23.39
C ARG A 162 -6.02 8.29 -23.74
N GLY A 163 -5.39 7.94 -24.88
CA GLY A 163 -4.17 8.58 -25.36
C GLY A 163 -2.87 7.96 -24.85
N TRP A 164 -2.94 6.77 -24.25
CA TRP A 164 -1.74 6.01 -23.93
C TRP A 164 -1.13 5.42 -25.21
N ILE A 165 0.15 5.65 -25.42
CA ILE A 165 0.89 5.26 -26.62
C ILE A 165 1.88 4.17 -26.25
N PHE A 166 1.73 3.00 -26.87
CA PHE A 166 2.58 1.83 -26.69
C PHE A 166 3.47 1.63 -27.94
N PRO A 167 4.73 2.08 -27.93
CA PRO A 167 5.62 2.09 -29.10
C PRO A 167 5.95 0.69 -29.65
N ASN A 168 5.83 -0.34 -28.80
CA ASN A 168 6.22 -1.71 -29.11
C ASN A 168 5.05 -2.66 -29.43
N ASP A 169 3.82 -2.14 -29.60
CA ASP A 169 2.67 -2.98 -29.98
C ASP A 169 2.84 -3.67 -31.35
N ASN A 170 3.80 -3.19 -32.16
CA ASN A 170 4.14 -3.74 -33.46
C ASN A 170 5.21 -4.84 -33.44
N GLN A 171 5.65 -5.34 -32.27
CA GLN A 171 6.64 -6.42 -32.25
C GLN A 171 6.03 -7.77 -32.66
N GLU A 172 6.53 -8.23 -33.80
CA GLU A 172 6.33 -9.50 -34.48
C GLU A 172 6.21 -10.71 -33.54
N GLN A 173 5.22 -11.57 -33.85
CA GLN A 173 5.12 -12.99 -33.49
C GLN A 173 5.90 -13.42 -32.22
N SER A 174 5.36 -13.09 -31.04
CA SER A 174 5.75 -13.83 -29.82
C SER A 174 5.52 -15.33 -30.06
N LEU A 175 6.55 -16.13 -29.84
CA LEU A 175 6.52 -17.61 -29.83
C LEU A 175 5.66 -18.17 -28.69
N PHE A 176 5.26 -17.30 -27.77
CA PHE A 176 4.45 -17.60 -26.61
C PHE A 176 3.03 -17.03 -26.81
N GLY A 177 2.06 -17.58 -26.08
CA GLY A 177 0.62 -17.38 -26.33
C GLY A 177 0.18 -15.91 -26.44
N PRO A 178 -1.00 -15.63 -27.04
CA PRO A 178 -1.52 -14.30 -27.33
C PRO A 178 -1.57 -13.37 -26.11
N HIS A 179 -1.78 -13.91 -24.92
CA HIS A 179 -1.78 -13.16 -23.66
C HIS A 179 -0.41 -12.57 -23.30
N GLU A 180 0.70 -13.12 -23.80
CA GLU A 180 2.05 -12.57 -23.60
C GLU A 180 2.34 -11.36 -24.50
N ARG A 181 1.47 -11.08 -25.48
CA ARG A 181 1.58 -9.91 -26.37
C ARG A 181 0.92 -8.66 -25.80
N LEU A 182 0.09 -8.81 -24.76
CA LEU A 182 -0.63 -7.68 -24.18
C LEU A 182 0.33 -6.75 -23.44
N ALA A 183 0.18 -5.45 -23.66
CA ALA A 183 0.94 -4.43 -22.94
C ALA A 183 0.54 -4.33 -21.46
N ILE A 184 -0.50 -5.03 -21.03
CA ILE A 184 -0.98 -5.11 -19.66
C ILE A 184 -0.81 -6.54 -19.14
N GLN A 185 -0.33 -6.66 -17.90
CA GLN A 185 -0.12 -7.93 -17.22
C GLN A 185 -0.84 -7.96 -15.87
N LEU A 186 -1.36 -9.11 -15.48
CA LEU A 186 -1.94 -9.34 -14.16
C LEU A 186 -0.86 -9.29 -13.06
N LEU A 187 -1.17 -8.74 -11.90
CA LEU A 187 -0.33 -8.78 -10.70
C LEU A 187 -0.90 -9.76 -9.67
N ARG A 188 0.00 -10.42 -8.93
CA ARG A 188 -0.34 -11.29 -7.82
C ARG A 188 0.38 -10.90 -6.54
N PHE A 189 -0.22 -11.22 -5.40
CA PHE A 189 0.39 -11.07 -4.09
C PHE A 189 1.52 -12.08 -3.87
N THR A 190 2.62 -11.62 -3.30
CA THR A 190 3.69 -12.49 -2.82
C THR A 190 3.35 -13.07 -1.46
N GLY A 191 3.88 -14.25 -1.16
CA GLY A 191 3.85 -14.80 0.21
C GLY A 191 2.45 -14.99 0.79
N LYS A 192 1.41 -15.18 -0.04
CA LYS A 192 0.00 -15.21 0.40
C LYS A 192 -0.47 -13.91 1.06
N GLY A 193 0.09 -12.77 0.64
CA GLY A 193 -0.20 -11.46 1.25
C GLY A 193 0.36 -11.32 2.66
N ASN A 194 1.25 -12.22 3.07
CA ASN A 194 1.97 -12.06 4.32
C ASN A 194 2.93 -10.87 4.22
N ILE A 195 2.83 -10.03 5.22
CA ILE A 195 3.67 -8.87 5.43
C ILE A 195 4.97 -9.38 6.07
N ASN A 196 6.12 -9.12 5.45
CA ASN A 196 7.41 -9.44 6.06
C ASN A 196 7.82 -8.29 6.99
N ASN A 197 8.60 -8.54 8.05
CA ASN A 197 8.89 -7.54 9.09
C ASN A 197 9.50 -6.20 8.56
N ASN A 198 10.08 -6.21 7.36
CA ASN A 198 10.70 -5.02 6.74
C ASN A 198 9.75 -4.20 5.85
N ALA A 199 8.59 -4.75 5.45
CA ALA A 199 7.64 -4.07 4.59
C ALA A 199 6.26 -4.21 5.20
N LYS A 200 5.61 -3.10 5.57
CA LYS A 200 4.32 -3.09 6.27
C LYS A 200 3.11 -3.32 5.35
N THR A 201 3.36 -3.46 4.05
CA THR A 201 2.36 -3.76 3.01
C THR A 201 2.71 -5.04 2.25
N PRO A 202 1.71 -5.80 1.75
CA PRO A 202 1.99 -6.95 0.92
C PRO A 202 2.54 -6.51 -0.44
N ARG A 203 3.50 -7.29 -0.96
CA ARG A 203 4.12 -7.01 -2.26
C ARG A 203 3.34 -7.66 -3.39
N LEU A 204 3.29 -6.97 -4.51
CA LEU A 204 2.76 -7.43 -5.78
C LEU A 204 3.90 -7.78 -6.73
N ILE A 205 3.74 -8.85 -7.49
CA ILE A 205 4.65 -9.29 -8.55
C ILE A 205 3.87 -9.64 -9.80
N PRO A 206 4.49 -9.64 -10.99
CA PRO A 206 3.88 -10.16 -12.19
C PRO A 206 3.31 -11.57 -11.98
N GLY A 207 2.01 -11.71 -12.26
CA GLY A 207 1.30 -12.97 -12.34
C GLY A 207 1.47 -13.60 -13.72
N LYS A 208 1.22 -14.90 -13.79
CA LYS A 208 1.11 -15.63 -15.05
C LYS A 208 -0.36 -15.92 -15.33
N VAL A 209 -0.77 -15.70 -16.57
CA VAL A 209 -2.04 -16.22 -17.10
C VAL A 209 -1.71 -17.62 -17.60
N GLU A 210 -2.13 -18.66 -16.86
CA GLU A 210 -1.67 -20.03 -17.09
C GLU A 210 -2.26 -20.64 -18.38
N SER A 211 -3.44 -20.18 -18.78
CA SER A 211 -4.12 -20.58 -20.01
C SER A 211 -4.96 -19.42 -20.57
N GLU A 212 -5.26 -19.46 -21.86
CA GLU A 212 -6.16 -18.49 -22.50
C GLU A 212 -7.59 -18.57 -21.95
N ASP A 213 -7.96 -19.73 -21.43
CA ASP A 213 -9.27 -20.00 -20.82
C ASP A 213 -9.32 -19.61 -19.34
N MET A 214 -8.27 -18.97 -18.80
CA MET A 214 -8.28 -18.52 -17.43
C MET A 214 -9.39 -17.47 -17.22
N THR A 215 -10.30 -17.71 -16.28
CA THR A 215 -11.45 -16.84 -16.00
C THR A 215 -11.30 -16.04 -14.70
N LEU A 216 -12.13 -15.00 -14.53
CA LEU A 216 -12.23 -14.27 -13.26
C LEU A 216 -12.54 -15.20 -12.10
N ARG A 217 -13.39 -16.22 -12.29
CA ARG A 217 -13.68 -17.24 -11.27
C ARG A 217 -12.41 -17.86 -10.70
N GLN A 218 -11.49 -18.28 -11.56
CA GLN A 218 -10.23 -18.88 -11.14
C GLN A 218 -9.32 -17.89 -10.41
N VAL A 219 -9.28 -16.63 -10.84
CA VAL A 219 -8.54 -15.56 -10.16
C VAL A 219 -9.12 -15.28 -8.77
N ILE A 220 -10.43 -15.09 -8.70
CA ILE A 220 -11.19 -14.75 -7.49
C ILE A 220 -11.04 -15.85 -6.43
N HIS A 221 -11.19 -17.12 -6.81
CA HIS A 221 -11.06 -18.24 -5.87
C HIS A 221 -9.61 -18.64 -5.56
N ASN A 222 -8.62 -18.08 -6.27
CA ASN A 222 -7.21 -18.25 -5.91
C ASN A 222 -6.85 -17.34 -4.72
N SER A 223 -7.23 -17.79 -3.53
CA SER A 223 -6.96 -17.14 -2.24
C SER A 223 -5.48 -17.08 -1.85
N ARG A 224 -4.60 -17.70 -2.64
CA ARG A 224 -3.15 -17.72 -2.39
C ARG A 224 -2.46 -16.55 -3.08
N ASP A 225 -2.82 -16.29 -4.33
CA ASP A 225 -2.07 -15.39 -5.20
C ASP A 225 -2.86 -14.12 -5.55
N TYR A 226 -4.19 -14.19 -5.67
CA TYR A 226 -5.00 -13.07 -6.16
C TYR A 226 -6.13 -12.70 -5.21
N GLY A 227 -7.03 -13.64 -4.88
CA GLY A 227 -8.22 -13.44 -4.07
C GLY A 227 -7.98 -13.45 -2.55
N ILE A 228 -6.94 -12.77 -2.07
CA ILE A 228 -6.72 -12.65 -0.62
C ILE A 228 -7.72 -11.64 -0.07
N ALA A 229 -8.81 -12.12 0.52
CA ALA A 229 -9.98 -11.30 0.87
C ALA A 229 -9.64 -10.00 1.63
N LYS A 230 -8.67 -10.05 2.54
CA LYS A 230 -8.19 -8.87 3.29
C LYS A 230 -7.71 -7.71 2.41
N TYR A 231 -7.14 -8.00 1.24
CA TYR A 231 -6.55 -7.00 0.33
C TYR A 231 -7.28 -6.90 -1.01
N ALA A 232 -7.98 -7.96 -1.40
CA ALA A 232 -8.67 -8.06 -2.68
C ALA A 232 -10.16 -7.69 -2.58
N ILE A 233 -10.71 -7.41 -1.39
CA ILE A 233 -12.11 -7.03 -1.22
C ILE A 233 -12.17 -5.65 -0.57
N THR A 234 -12.80 -4.70 -1.27
CA THR A 234 -13.01 -3.34 -0.78
C THR A 234 -14.12 -3.30 0.28
N ASN A 235 -14.19 -2.21 1.05
CA ASN A 235 -15.28 -1.99 2.01
C ASN A 235 -16.67 -1.98 1.35
N SER A 236 -16.74 -1.57 0.07
CA SER A 236 -17.93 -1.62 -0.77
C SER A 236 -18.20 -2.98 -1.40
N LYS A 237 -17.55 -4.05 -0.92
CA LYS A 237 -17.70 -5.42 -1.43
C LYS A 237 -17.41 -5.56 -2.93
N LYS A 238 -16.42 -4.84 -3.43
CA LYS A 238 -15.91 -5.02 -4.80
C LYS A 238 -14.60 -5.78 -4.78
N PHE A 239 -14.41 -6.68 -5.74
CA PHE A 239 -13.16 -7.39 -5.95
C PHE A 239 -12.13 -6.46 -6.59
N LEU A 240 -10.95 -6.37 -6.01
CA LEU A 240 -9.84 -5.54 -6.47
C LEU A 240 -8.86 -6.39 -7.26
N LEU A 241 -8.75 -6.11 -8.55
CA LEU A 241 -7.81 -6.75 -9.46
C LEU A 241 -6.66 -5.80 -9.75
N HIS A 242 -5.44 -6.26 -9.50
CA HIS A 242 -4.23 -5.48 -9.77
C HIS A 242 -3.64 -5.90 -11.11
N THR A 243 -3.34 -4.93 -11.97
CA THR A 243 -2.64 -5.13 -13.23
C THR A 243 -1.52 -4.11 -13.38
N ILE A 244 -0.62 -4.29 -14.33
CA ILE A 244 0.47 -3.36 -14.61
C ILE A 244 0.68 -3.22 -16.11
N ILE A 245 1.03 -2.02 -16.54
CA ILE A 245 1.56 -1.81 -17.89
C ILE A 245 2.97 -2.41 -17.95
N ARG A 246 3.14 -3.45 -18.77
CA ARG A 246 4.40 -4.16 -18.94
C ARG A 246 5.43 -3.36 -19.73
N SER A 247 5.00 -2.60 -20.74
CA SER A 247 5.92 -1.86 -21.59
C SER A 247 6.59 -0.74 -20.79
N PRO A 248 7.93 -0.72 -20.65
CA PRO A 248 8.63 0.33 -19.91
C PRO A 248 8.61 1.67 -20.65
N ASN A 249 8.52 1.61 -21.99
CA ASN A 249 8.49 2.78 -22.85
C ASN A 249 7.04 3.03 -23.20
N VAL A 250 6.36 3.87 -22.43
CA VAL A 250 4.97 4.26 -22.69
C VAL A 250 4.88 5.77 -22.56
N ALA A 251 4.14 6.36 -23.48
CA ALA A 251 3.90 7.79 -23.52
C ALA A 251 2.42 8.07 -23.24
N LEU A 252 2.14 9.24 -22.69
CA LEU A 252 0.79 9.76 -22.52
C LEU A 252 0.77 11.24 -22.89
N ASP A 253 -0.15 11.62 -23.77
CA ASP A 253 -0.40 13.02 -24.10
C ASP A 253 -1.29 13.64 -23.04
N VAL A 254 -0.71 14.48 -22.16
CA VAL A 254 -1.44 15.03 -21.01
C VAL A 254 -0.84 16.33 -20.51
N ASN A 255 -1.65 17.14 -19.83
CA ASN A 255 -1.18 18.28 -19.04
C ASN A 255 -0.86 17.81 -17.62
N LEU A 256 0.41 17.86 -17.20
CA LEU A 256 0.82 17.38 -15.87
C LEU A 256 0.24 18.21 -14.72
N HIS A 257 0.01 19.51 -14.93
CA HIS A 257 -0.60 20.38 -13.93
C HIS A 257 -2.04 19.99 -13.62
N GLU A 258 -2.84 19.76 -14.67
CA GLU A 258 -4.22 19.29 -14.54
C GLU A 258 -4.33 17.92 -13.86
N LYS A 259 -3.30 17.08 -13.99
CA LYS A 259 -3.24 15.76 -13.33
C LYS A 259 -2.58 15.80 -11.95
N HIS A 260 -2.17 16.97 -11.47
CA HIS A 260 -1.44 17.14 -10.21
C HIS A 260 -0.12 16.34 -10.14
N LEU A 261 0.54 16.14 -11.29
CA LEU A 261 1.81 15.40 -11.42
C LEU A 261 3.01 16.31 -11.72
N GLY A 262 2.81 17.62 -11.86
CA GLY A 262 3.86 18.58 -12.10
C GLY A 262 3.37 20.01 -12.27
N SER A 263 4.29 20.92 -12.58
CA SER A 263 4.00 22.34 -12.86
C SER A 263 3.80 22.64 -14.35
N ASP A 264 3.98 21.64 -15.22
CA ASP A 264 3.84 21.82 -16.66
C ASP A 264 2.37 21.94 -17.03
N ASN A 265 1.98 23.11 -17.53
CA ASN A 265 0.60 23.43 -17.90
C ASN A 265 0.33 23.27 -19.42
N THR A 266 1.19 22.54 -20.13
CA THR A 266 1.00 22.27 -21.55
C THR A 266 0.65 20.81 -21.78
N THR A 267 -0.33 20.55 -22.63
CA THR A 267 -0.62 19.19 -23.09
C THR A 267 0.47 18.77 -24.07
N ARG A 268 1.27 17.79 -23.69
CA ARG A 268 2.29 17.19 -24.56
C ARG A 268 2.55 15.74 -24.17
N GLN A 269 3.36 15.07 -24.98
CA GLN A 269 3.74 13.71 -24.74
C GLN A 269 4.68 13.58 -23.54
N HIS A 270 4.31 12.75 -22.56
CA HIS A 270 5.09 12.48 -21.36
C HIS A 270 5.44 10.99 -21.23
N PHE A 271 6.74 10.72 -21.08
CA PHE A 271 7.28 9.39 -20.76
C PHE A 271 7.59 9.22 -19.26
N CYS A 272 7.36 10.27 -18.46
CA CYS A 272 7.78 10.33 -17.06
C CYS A 272 6.64 10.02 -16.07
N ILE A 273 5.46 9.60 -16.54
CA ILE A 273 4.27 9.39 -15.70
C ILE A 273 4.55 8.41 -14.54
N SER A 274 5.19 7.27 -14.81
CA SER A 274 5.59 6.31 -13.77
C SER A 274 6.48 6.96 -12.71
N LYS A 275 7.48 7.74 -13.12
CA LYS A 275 8.41 8.40 -12.18
C LYS A 275 7.68 9.38 -11.27
N ARG A 276 6.71 10.12 -11.81
CA ARG A 276 5.90 11.07 -11.04
C ARG A 276 5.01 10.35 -10.03
N ILE A 277 4.24 9.36 -10.47
CA ILE A 277 3.34 8.60 -9.60
C ILE A 277 4.12 7.88 -8.49
N TYR A 278 5.11 7.06 -8.85
CA TYR A 278 5.86 6.32 -7.82
C TYR A 278 6.69 7.24 -6.92
N GLY A 279 7.15 8.39 -7.42
CA GLY A 279 7.83 9.40 -6.61
C GLY A 279 6.92 10.05 -5.56
N ILE A 280 5.65 10.32 -5.90
CA ILE A 280 4.65 10.87 -4.98
C ILE A 280 4.33 9.87 -3.87
N PHE A 281 4.11 8.61 -4.22
CA PHE A 281 3.67 7.56 -3.29
C PHE A 281 4.82 6.71 -2.72
N ARG A 282 6.08 7.17 -2.82
CA ARG A 282 7.24 6.40 -2.36
C ARG A 282 7.24 6.12 -0.86
N SER A 283 6.63 6.98 -0.05
CA SER A 283 6.59 6.83 1.42
C SER A 283 5.64 5.73 1.88
N ASP A 284 4.69 5.32 1.04
CA ASP A 284 3.69 4.32 1.40
C ASP A 284 4.26 2.88 1.41
N SER A 285 5.43 2.65 0.81
CA SER A 285 6.09 1.34 0.87
C SER A 285 6.72 1.04 2.23
N ASP A 286 7.08 2.08 2.98
CA ASP A 286 7.88 2.00 4.21
C ASP A 286 7.04 2.07 5.51
N ALA A 287 5.74 2.36 5.38
CA ALA A 287 4.90 2.82 6.49
C ALA A 287 3.88 1.81 7.01
#